data_AF-A0A497RQI4-F1
#
_entry.id   AF-A0A497RQI4-F1
#
_cell.length_a   1.000
_cell.length_b   1.000
_cell.length_c   1.000
_cell.angle_alpha   90.00
_cell.angle_beta   90.00
_cell.angle_gamma   90.00
#
_symmetry.space_group_name_H-M   'P 1'
#
loop_
_entity.id
_entity.type
_entity.pdbx_description
1 polymer ?
#
loop_
_entity_poly.entity_id
_entity_poly.type
_entity_poly.pdbx_seq_one_letter_code
_entity_poly.pdbx_strand_id
1 'polypeptide(L)'
;MKSGRSTNYLSRSDAISLLKKEGCNESVIRHSLTVSKNAKRIAEDIKANGYDIDVEFIEIASLLHDIGRCKTHGITHGIEGSKILKKISPKFARVCETHIGAGLDKKEAASLGLPARDYLPETLEEKVIAHADNLVQGEKIVGINEAIKEFEEKLGRGHPAIKRVKELNDFIERLRKNAHKKRPL
;
A
#
# COMPACT_ATOMS: atom_id res chain seq x y z
N MET A 1 -12.67 -8.67 -31.69
CA MET A 1 -12.27 -9.52 -30.54
C MET A 1 -12.14 -8.62 -29.32
N LYS A 2 -13.12 -8.64 -28.40
CA LYS A 2 -12.98 -7.96 -27.10
C LYS A 2 -12.29 -8.94 -26.15
N SER A 3 -10.97 -8.86 -26.02
CA SER A 3 -10.24 -9.57 -24.96
C SER A 3 -10.44 -8.83 -23.64
N GLY A 4 -11.68 -8.78 -23.15
CA GLY A 4 -11.96 -8.31 -21.81
C GLY A 4 -11.73 -9.47 -20.85
N ARG A 5 -10.60 -9.50 -20.15
CA ARG A 5 -10.57 -10.21 -18.88
C ARG A 5 -11.59 -9.50 -18.00
N SER A 6 -12.73 -10.16 -17.75
CA SER A 6 -13.62 -9.73 -16.67
C SER A 6 -12.82 -9.93 -15.39
N THR A 7 -12.41 -8.84 -14.77
CA THR A 7 -11.70 -8.91 -13.50
C THR A 7 -12.75 -8.95 -12.39
N ASN A 8 -12.50 -9.76 -11.37
CA ASN A 8 -13.38 -9.88 -10.20
C ASN A 8 -13.19 -8.72 -9.20
N TYR A 9 -12.65 -7.58 -9.65
CA TYR A 9 -12.33 -6.44 -8.82
C TYR A 9 -13.23 -5.25 -9.14
N LEU A 10 -13.31 -4.30 -8.20
CA LEU A 10 -13.94 -3.01 -8.45
C LEU A 10 -13.23 -2.30 -9.60
N SER A 11 -13.97 -1.59 -10.45
CA SER A 11 -13.35 -0.66 -11.39
C SER A 11 -12.65 0.48 -10.64
N ARG A 12 -11.69 1.13 -11.29
CA ARG A 12 -11.02 2.32 -10.72
C ARG A 12 -12.02 3.41 -10.31
N SER A 13 -13.03 3.66 -11.15
CA SER A 13 -14.09 4.63 -10.85
C SER A 13 -14.94 4.20 -9.66
N ASP A 14 -15.26 2.92 -9.53
CA ASP A 14 -16.04 2.41 -8.39
C ASP A 14 -15.25 2.49 -7.08
N ALA A 15 -13.95 2.21 -7.11
CA ALA A 15 -13.08 2.36 -5.95
C ALA A 15 -13.01 3.82 -5.48
N ILE A 16 -12.85 4.78 -6.40
CA ILE A 16 -12.87 6.22 -6.06
C ILE A 16 -14.24 6.64 -5.54
N SER A 17 -15.32 6.13 -6.16
CA SER A 17 -16.69 6.43 -5.73
C SER A 17 -16.98 5.88 -4.34
N LEU A 18 -16.42 4.71 -4.01
CA LEU A 18 -16.51 4.11 -2.68
C LEU A 18 -15.81 4.97 -1.62
N LEU A 19 -14.60 5.48 -1.88
CA LEU A 19 -13.91 6.41 -0.96
C LEU A 19 -14.78 7.63 -0.64
N LYS A 20 -15.38 8.25 -1.68
CA LYS A 20 -16.28 9.39 -1.53
C LYS A 20 -17.54 9.03 -0.74
N LYS A 21 -18.16 7.90 -1.07
CA LYS A 21 -19.38 7.41 -0.40
C LYS A 21 -19.16 7.12 1.09
N GLU A 22 -18.01 6.55 1.44
CA GLU A 22 -17.67 6.28 2.85
C GLU A 22 -17.30 7.54 3.63
N GLY A 23 -17.08 8.67 2.95
CA GLY A 23 -16.79 9.97 3.57
C GLY A 23 -15.30 10.28 3.75
N CYS A 24 -14.43 9.67 2.93
CA CYS A 24 -13.02 10.08 2.92
C CYS A 24 -12.89 11.53 2.43
N ASN A 25 -12.09 12.33 3.12
CA ASN A 25 -11.82 13.70 2.70
C ASN A 25 -10.95 13.75 1.44
N GLU A 26 -10.92 14.91 0.78
CA GLU A 26 -10.18 15.10 -0.47
C GLU A 26 -8.67 14.86 -0.32
N SER A 27 -8.08 15.13 0.84
CA SER A 27 -6.65 14.86 1.08
C SER A 27 -6.35 13.37 1.05
N VAL A 28 -7.18 12.55 1.69
CA VAL A 28 -7.06 11.08 1.69
C VAL A 28 -7.24 10.53 0.28
N ILE A 29 -8.20 11.07 -0.48
CA ILE A 29 -8.45 10.64 -1.86
C ILE A 29 -7.24 10.96 -2.75
N ARG A 30 -6.68 12.17 -2.67
CA ARG A 30 -5.51 12.56 -3.47
C ARG A 30 -4.24 11.80 -3.09
N HIS A 31 -4.05 11.54 -1.79
CA HIS A 31 -3.01 10.63 -1.31
C HIS A 31 -3.17 9.23 -1.92
N SER A 32 -4.35 8.64 -1.81
CA SER A 32 -4.65 7.30 -2.35
C SER A 32 -4.46 7.21 -3.86
N LEU A 33 -4.82 8.27 -4.61
CA LEU A 33 -4.56 8.36 -6.04
C LEU A 33 -3.06 8.35 -6.36
N THR A 34 -2.26 9.05 -5.56
CA THR A 34 -0.79 9.12 -5.71
C THR A 34 -0.15 7.77 -5.40
N VAL A 35 -0.54 7.13 -4.29
CA VAL A 35 -0.08 5.78 -3.91
C VAL A 35 -0.43 4.77 -4.99
N SER A 36 -1.69 4.74 -5.46
CA SER A 36 -2.15 3.86 -6.53
C SER A 36 -1.34 4.02 -7.82
N LYS A 37 -1.07 5.27 -8.23
CA LYS A 37 -0.24 5.55 -9.41
C LYS A 37 1.19 5.03 -9.23
N ASN A 38 1.80 5.25 -8.06
CA ASN A 38 3.16 4.79 -7.79
C ASN A 38 3.24 3.26 -7.72
N ALA A 39 2.32 2.63 -6.98
CA ALA A 39 2.24 1.19 -6.80
C ALA A 39 2.04 0.45 -8.13
N LYS A 40 1.15 0.97 -9.00
CA LYS A 40 0.95 0.42 -10.34
C LYS A 40 2.23 0.43 -11.17
N ARG A 41 2.95 1.56 -11.20
CA ARG A 41 4.23 1.67 -11.93
C ARG A 41 5.27 0.67 -11.41
N ILE A 42 5.38 0.54 -10.09
CA ILE A 42 6.28 -0.44 -9.45
C ILE A 42 5.89 -1.87 -9.85
N ALA A 43 4.60 -2.19 -9.83
CA ALA A 43 4.10 -3.50 -10.21
C ALA A 43 4.33 -3.81 -11.70
N GLU A 44 4.17 -2.83 -12.58
CA GLU A 44 4.46 -2.96 -14.01
C GLU A 44 5.95 -3.24 -14.27
N ASP A 45 6.86 -2.54 -13.58
CA ASP A 45 8.31 -2.81 -13.66
C ASP A 45 8.65 -4.24 -13.21
N ILE A 46 8.03 -4.69 -12.11
CA ILE A 46 8.22 -6.05 -11.58
C ILE A 46 7.66 -7.08 -12.57
N LYS A 47 6.46 -6.85 -13.11
CA LYS A 47 5.84 -7.75 -14.09
C LYS A 47 6.67 -7.87 -15.36
N ALA A 48 7.23 -6.76 -15.85
CA ALA A 48 8.12 -6.74 -17.01
C ALA A 48 9.40 -7.59 -16.80
N ASN A 49 9.78 -7.82 -15.54
CA ASN A 49 10.89 -8.68 -15.16
C ASN A 49 10.52 -10.16 -15.01
N GLY A 50 9.30 -10.55 -15.38
CA GLY A 50 8.86 -11.94 -15.44
C GLY A 50 8.28 -12.48 -14.14
N TYR A 51 8.04 -11.62 -13.15
CA TYR A 51 7.35 -12.02 -11.92
C TYR A 51 5.84 -12.08 -12.15
N ASP A 52 5.20 -13.09 -11.57
CA ASP A 52 3.75 -13.17 -11.51
C ASP A 52 3.24 -12.18 -10.45
N ILE A 53 2.54 -11.14 -10.89
CA ILE A 53 2.03 -10.07 -10.03
C ILE A 53 0.74 -9.48 -10.62
N ASP A 54 -0.25 -9.31 -9.76
CA ASP A 54 -1.56 -8.77 -10.14
C ASP A 54 -1.57 -7.23 -10.09
N VAL A 55 -1.15 -6.61 -11.19
CA VAL A 55 -1.08 -5.14 -11.36
C VAL A 55 -2.44 -4.48 -11.15
N GLU A 56 -3.53 -5.11 -11.58
CA GLU A 56 -4.86 -4.54 -11.47
C GLU A 56 -5.35 -4.57 -10.02
N PHE A 57 -5.15 -5.69 -9.32
CA PHE A 57 -5.39 -5.75 -7.88
C PHE A 57 -4.60 -4.67 -7.14
N ILE A 58 -3.31 -4.50 -7.44
CA ILE A 58 -2.46 -3.50 -6.79
C ILE A 58 -2.99 -2.09 -7.03
N GLU A 59 -3.37 -1.74 -8.26
CA GLU A 59 -3.92 -0.43 -8.58
C GLU A 59 -5.17 -0.12 -7.73
N ILE A 60 -6.11 -1.07 -7.66
CA ILE A 60 -7.39 -0.89 -6.97
C ILE A 60 -7.22 -0.95 -5.44
N ALA A 61 -6.47 -1.92 -4.94
CA ALA A 61 -6.22 -2.07 -3.51
C ALA A 61 -5.46 -0.87 -2.93
N SER A 62 -4.51 -0.30 -3.69
CA SER A 62 -3.82 0.94 -3.31
C SER A 62 -4.74 2.15 -3.22
N LEU A 63 -5.83 2.21 -4.01
CA LEU A 63 -6.82 3.29 -3.85
C LEU A 63 -7.58 3.16 -2.53
N LEU A 64 -7.80 1.93 -2.08
CA LEU A 64 -8.67 1.64 -0.95
C LEU A 64 -7.90 1.45 0.37
N HIS A 65 -6.57 1.42 0.35
CA HIS A 65 -5.74 1.04 1.49
C HIS A 65 -6.06 1.87 2.75
N ASP A 66 -6.35 3.15 2.56
CA ASP A 66 -6.60 4.13 3.62
C ASP A 66 -8.10 4.44 3.83
N ILE A 67 -9.03 3.63 3.30
CA ILE A 67 -10.48 3.92 3.38
C ILE A 67 -10.99 4.07 4.83
N GLY A 68 -10.33 3.43 5.80
CA GLY A 68 -10.66 3.58 7.22
C GLY A 68 -10.46 4.99 7.78
N ARG A 69 -9.79 5.89 7.05
CA ARG A 69 -9.67 7.31 7.40
C ARG A 69 -11.01 8.05 7.43
N CYS A 70 -12.05 7.49 6.82
CA CYS A 70 -13.40 8.02 6.99
C CYS A 70 -13.96 7.84 8.42
N LYS A 71 -13.39 6.93 9.21
CA LYS A 71 -13.80 6.68 10.60
C LYS A 71 -12.85 7.27 11.63
N THR A 72 -11.54 7.27 11.33
CA THR A 72 -10.52 7.66 12.30
C THR A 72 -9.23 8.11 11.63
N HIS A 73 -8.58 9.13 12.20
CA HIS A 73 -7.25 9.58 11.78
C HIS A 73 -6.14 8.88 12.58
N GLY A 74 -6.49 8.05 13.57
CA GLY A 74 -5.54 7.32 14.41
C GLY A 74 -5.05 6.00 13.80
N ILE A 75 -4.26 5.26 14.57
CA ILE A 75 -3.65 3.99 14.14
C ILE A 75 -4.70 2.93 13.75
N THR A 76 -5.91 3.01 14.30
CA THR A 76 -7.00 2.05 14.08
C THR A 76 -7.63 2.08 12.68
N HIS A 77 -7.30 3.05 11.83
CA HIS A 77 -7.84 3.13 10.47
C HIS A 77 -7.61 1.86 9.64
N GLY A 78 -6.48 1.16 9.79
CA GLY A 78 -6.25 -0.08 9.06
C GLY A 78 -7.29 -1.15 9.42
N ILE A 79 -7.68 -1.21 10.70
CA ILE A 79 -8.73 -2.12 11.20
C ILE A 79 -10.11 -1.66 10.73
N GLU A 80 -10.41 -0.36 10.79
CA GLU A 80 -11.69 0.17 10.31
C GLU A 80 -11.87 -0.02 8.80
N GLY A 81 -10.80 0.22 8.01
CA GLY A 81 -10.77 -0.04 6.58
C GLY A 81 -10.97 -1.51 6.26
N SER A 82 -10.32 -2.40 7.02
CA SER A 82 -10.52 -3.86 6.94
C SER A 82 -11.99 -4.24 7.15
N LYS A 83 -12.66 -3.70 8.18
CA LYS A 83 -14.09 -3.97 8.42
C LYS A 83 -14.98 -3.54 7.26
N ILE A 84 -14.69 -2.39 6.64
CA ILE A 84 -15.42 -1.88 5.46
C ILE A 84 -15.22 -2.83 4.28
N LEU A 85 -13.97 -3.14 3.94
CA LEU A 85 -13.63 -3.89 2.73
C LEU A 85 -13.83 -5.40 2.85
N LYS A 86 -13.92 -5.96 4.06
CA LYS A 86 -14.11 -7.41 4.26
C LYS A 86 -15.41 -7.93 3.65
N LYS A 87 -16.43 -7.07 3.52
CA LYS A 87 -17.69 -7.38 2.83
C LYS A 87 -17.55 -7.46 1.31
N ILE A 88 -16.50 -6.85 0.76
CA ILE A 88 -16.22 -6.78 -0.68
C ILE A 88 -15.19 -7.86 -1.06
N SER A 89 -14.05 -7.87 -0.36
CA SER A 89 -12.97 -8.81 -0.61
C SER A 89 -12.05 -8.92 0.61
N PRO A 90 -11.82 -10.13 1.14
CA PRO A 90 -10.81 -10.35 2.18
C PRO A 90 -9.40 -9.89 1.76
N LYS A 91 -9.07 -9.95 0.46
CA LYS A 91 -7.78 -9.48 -0.06
C LYS A 91 -7.63 -7.96 0.07
N PHE A 92 -8.69 -7.19 -0.18
CA PHE A 92 -8.66 -5.73 0.02
C PHE A 92 -8.59 -5.37 1.50
N ALA A 93 -9.33 -6.10 2.36
CA ALA A 93 -9.29 -5.89 3.80
C ALA A 93 -7.87 -6.08 4.37
N ARG A 94 -7.15 -7.11 3.91
CA ARG A 94 -5.76 -7.36 4.28
C ARG A 94 -4.83 -6.19 4.00
N VAL A 95 -4.95 -5.55 2.83
CA VAL A 95 -4.12 -4.39 2.47
C VAL A 95 -4.29 -3.22 3.45
N CYS A 96 -5.52 -2.96 3.92
CA CYS A 96 -5.75 -1.96 4.96
C CYS A 96 -5.03 -2.31 6.27
N GLU A 97 -4.96 -3.60 6.61
CA GLU A 97 -4.35 -4.06 7.86
C GLU A 97 -2.82 -3.99 7.84
N THR A 98 -2.18 -4.14 6.67
CA THR A 98 -0.74 -4.43 6.60
C THR A 98 0.14 -3.33 5.99
N HIS A 99 -0.44 -2.22 5.53
CA HIS A 99 0.34 -1.17 4.85
C HIS A 99 1.18 -0.31 5.81
N ILE A 100 0.67 -0.06 7.02
CA ILE A 100 1.21 0.90 7.99
C ILE A 100 2.68 0.60 8.31
N GLY A 101 3.61 1.47 7.89
CA GLY A 101 5.03 1.37 8.26
C GLY A 101 5.70 0.06 7.81
N ALA A 102 5.27 -0.50 6.68
CA ALA A 102 5.65 -1.83 6.21
C ALA A 102 5.18 -2.98 7.13
N GLY A 103 4.05 -2.75 7.79
CA GLY A 103 3.40 -3.67 8.73
C GLY A 103 3.73 -3.39 10.18
N LEU A 104 3.03 -4.06 11.09
CA LEU A 104 3.26 -4.02 12.54
C LEU A 104 3.43 -5.45 13.05
N ASP A 105 4.40 -5.69 13.93
CA ASP A 105 4.48 -6.98 14.62
C ASP A 105 3.47 -7.03 15.78
N LYS A 106 3.25 -8.24 16.32
CA LYS A 106 2.32 -8.46 17.43
C LYS A 106 2.57 -7.56 18.65
N LYS A 107 3.84 -7.26 18.97
CA LYS A 107 4.18 -6.44 20.15
C LYS A 107 3.88 -4.97 19.89
N GLU A 108 4.25 -4.45 18.71
CA GLU A 108 3.91 -3.11 18.27
C GLU A 108 2.39 -2.93 18.24
N ALA A 109 1.67 -3.86 17.62
CA ALA A 109 0.21 -3.83 17.57
C ALA A 109 -0.41 -3.74 18.96
N ALA A 110 0.03 -4.59 19.90
CA ALA A 110 -0.44 -4.55 21.28
C ALA A 110 -0.13 -3.20 21.97
N SER A 111 1.08 -2.67 21.78
CA SER A 111 1.49 -1.38 22.35
C SER A 111 0.69 -0.18 21.80
N LEU A 112 0.18 -0.32 20.58
CA LEU A 112 -0.65 0.67 19.89
C LEU A 112 -2.15 0.48 20.18
N GLY A 113 -2.52 -0.47 21.06
CA GLY A 113 -3.92 -0.75 21.39
C GLY A 113 -4.69 -1.52 20.31
N LEU A 114 -3.99 -2.12 19.35
CA LEU A 114 -4.57 -3.01 18.35
C LEU A 114 -4.66 -4.44 18.88
N PRO A 115 -5.52 -5.31 18.31
CA PRO A 115 -5.52 -6.73 18.62
C PRO A 115 -4.12 -7.34 18.46
N ALA A 116 -3.63 -8.07 19.46
CA ALA A 116 -2.25 -8.57 19.48
C ALA A 116 -2.03 -9.74 18.49
N ARG A 117 -1.73 -9.40 17.24
CA ARG A 117 -1.31 -10.31 16.16
C ARG A 117 -0.40 -9.58 15.18
N ASP A 118 0.21 -10.31 14.26
CA ASP A 118 1.02 -9.72 13.21
C ASP A 118 0.16 -9.09 12.11
N TYR A 119 0.58 -7.91 11.67
CA TYR A 119 0.01 -7.08 10.61
C TYR A 119 1.07 -6.84 9.54
N LEU A 120 1.84 -7.88 9.20
CA LEU A 120 2.94 -7.79 8.26
C LEU A 120 2.44 -8.07 6.83
N PRO A 121 2.97 -7.37 5.80
CA PRO A 121 2.69 -7.68 4.42
C PRO A 121 3.34 -9.02 4.03
N GLU A 122 2.53 -9.96 3.54
CA GLU A 122 2.94 -11.33 3.24
C GLU A 122 3.08 -11.53 1.73
N THR A 123 2.09 -11.11 0.93
CA THR A 123 2.11 -11.29 -0.52
C THR A 123 2.98 -10.25 -1.22
N LEU A 124 3.33 -10.51 -2.48
CA LEU A 124 4.08 -9.54 -3.28
C LEU A 124 3.25 -8.26 -3.52
N GLU A 125 1.95 -8.40 -3.72
CA GLU A 125 1.02 -7.28 -3.86
C GLU A 125 0.96 -6.43 -2.58
N GLU A 126 0.78 -7.06 -1.40
CA GLU A 126 0.78 -6.36 -0.11
C GLU A 126 2.08 -5.58 0.10
N LYS A 127 3.23 -6.20 -0.24
CA LYS A 127 4.56 -5.58 -0.16
C LYS A 127 4.72 -4.38 -1.09
N VAL A 128 4.26 -4.48 -2.35
CA VAL A 128 4.31 -3.37 -3.30
C VAL A 128 3.45 -2.20 -2.82
N ILE A 129 2.25 -2.46 -2.31
CA ILE A 129 1.34 -1.42 -1.84
C ILE A 129 1.92 -0.72 -0.62
N ALA A 130 2.34 -1.47 0.40
CA ALA A 130 2.98 -0.91 1.60
C ALA A 130 4.24 -0.11 1.26
N HIS A 131 5.06 -0.62 0.33
CA HIS A 131 6.25 0.11 -0.12
C HIS A 131 5.91 1.42 -0.83
N ALA A 132 4.94 1.39 -1.75
CA ALA A 132 4.52 2.56 -2.50
C ALA A 132 3.93 3.64 -1.58
N ASP A 133 3.16 3.25 -0.57
CA ASP A 133 2.59 4.13 0.45
C ASP A 133 3.67 4.81 1.29
N ASN A 134 4.63 4.04 1.81
CA ASN A 134 5.76 4.57 2.59
C ASN A 134 6.64 5.57 1.82
N LEU A 135 6.53 5.63 0.48
CA LEU A 135 7.24 6.59 -0.37
C LEU A 135 6.35 7.76 -0.81
N VAL A 136 5.18 7.96 -0.20
CA VAL A 136 4.28 9.09 -0.50
C VAL A 136 4.05 9.93 0.74
N GLN A 137 4.42 11.21 0.67
CA GLN A 137 4.18 12.21 1.70
C GLN A 137 3.08 13.16 1.25
N GLY A 138 1.86 12.96 1.76
CA GLY A 138 0.67 13.62 1.25
C GLY A 138 0.42 13.20 -0.21
N GLU A 139 0.83 14.05 -1.15
CA GLU A 139 0.66 13.84 -2.60
C GLU A 139 2.01 13.79 -3.35
N LYS A 140 3.14 13.85 -2.63
CA LYS A 140 4.48 13.85 -3.20
C LYS A 140 5.11 12.47 -3.07
N ILE A 141 5.57 11.90 -4.19
CA ILE A 141 6.42 10.71 -4.18
C ILE A 141 7.85 11.14 -3.81
N VAL A 142 8.43 10.50 -2.79
CA VAL A 142 9.76 10.80 -2.26
C VAL A 142 10.72 9.62 -2.42
N GLY A 143 12.01 9.90 -2.26
CA GLY A 143 13.04 8.85 -2.21
C GLY A 143 13.12 8.19 -0.83
N ILE A 144 13.70 6.98 -0.77
CA ILE A 144 13.81 6.20 0.47
C ILE A 144 14.49 6.96 1.62
N ASN A 145 15.51 7.78 1.33
CA ASN A 145 16.21 8.56 2.36
C ASN A 145 15.31 9.64 2.97
N GLU A 146 14.45 10.29 2.18
CA GLU A 146 13.49 11.30 2.64
C GLU A 146 12.37 10.63 3.45
N ALA A 147 11.87 9.47 3.00
CA ALA A 147 10.92 8.67 3.75
C ALA A 147 11.49 8.24 5.12
N ILE A 148 12.71 7.68 5.16
CA ILE A 148 13.36 7.27 6.41
C ILE A 148 13.46 8.44 7.39
N LYS A 149 13.87 9.63 6.90
CA LYS A 149 14.00 10.81 7.75
C LYS A 149 12.66 11.18 8.39
N GLU A 150 11.57 11.14 7.63
CA GLU A 150 10.23 11.40 8.16
C GLU A 150 9.79 10.33 9.19
N PHE A 151 10.09 9.05 8.94
CA PHE A 151 9.83 7.99 9.92
C PHE A 151 10.62 8.20 11.22
N GLU A 152 11.88 8.62 11.14
CA GLU A 152 12.70 8.97 12.31
C GLU A 152 12.15 10.17 13.08
N GLU A 153 11.63 11.19 12.38
CA GLU A 153 11.01 12.36 12.98
C GLU A 153 9.69 12.01 13.68
N LYS A 154 8.87 11.12 13.09
CA LYS A 154 7.55 10.73 13.62
C LYS A 154 7.63 9.68 14.74
N LEU A 155 8.51 8.70 14.61
CA LEU A 155 8.54 7.52 15.49
C LEU A 155 9.77 7.46 16.39
N GLY A 156 10.76 8.33 16.16
CA GLY A 156 12.04 8.31 16.83
C GLY A 156 13.10 7.49 16.09
N ARG A 157 14.35 7.91 16.23
CA ARG A 157 15.51 7.20 15.67
C ARG A 157 15.60 5.78 16.24
N GLY A 158 15.79 4.80 15.35
CA GLY A 158 15.93 3.39 15.74
C GLY A 158 14.61 2.64 15.92
N HIS A 159 13.46 3.27 15.65
CA HIS A 159 12.17 2.57 15.65
C HIS A 159 12.18 1.36 14.68
N PRO A 160 11.68 0.17 15.08
CA PRO A 160 11.70 -1.05 14.25
C PRO A 160 11.12 -0.89 12.84
N ALA A 161 10.04 -0.10 12.70
CA ALA A 161 9.45 0.23 11.40
C ALA A 161 10.47 0.78 10.38
N ILE A 162 11.46 1.58 10.80
CA ILE A 162 12.48 2.14 9.88
C ILE A 162 13.30 1.02 9.24
N LYS A 163 13.64 -0.02 10.02
CA LYS A 163 14.35 -1.19 9.51
C LYS A 163 13.50 -1.94 8.49
N ARG A 164 12.21 -2.17 8.79
CA ARG A 164 11.30 -2.84 7.84
C ARG A 164 11.11 -2.06 6.55
N VAL A 165 10.95 -0.74 6.62
CA VAL A 165 10.81 0.12 5.43
C VAL A 165 12.05 0.01 4.53
N LYS A 166 13.26 0.00 5.12
CA LYS A 166 14.52 -0.22 4.40
C LYS A 166 14.57 -1.60 3.74
N GLU A 167 14.29 -2.66 4.50
CA GLU A 167 14.33 -4.03 4.00
C GLU A 167 13.29 -4.27 2.89
N LEU A 168 12.10 -3.69 3.03
CA LEU A 168 11.05 -3.75 2.02
C LEU A 168 11.44 -2.98 0.76
N ASN A 169 12.04 -1.80 0.89
CA ASN A 169 12.60 -1.05 -0.23
C ASN A 169 13.63 -1.89 -1.00
N ASP A 170 14.61 -2.46 -0.29
CA ASP A 170 15.66 -3.26 -0.92
C ASP A 170 15.10 -4.50 -1.61
N PHE A 171 14.08 -5.12 -1.02
CA PHE A 171 13.36 -6.23 -1.64
C PHE A 171 12.70 -5.80 -2.95
N ILE A 172 11.92 -4.72 -2.97
CA ILE A 172 11.24 -4.24 -4.17
C ILE A 172 12.24 -3.80 -5.24
N GLU A 173 13.29 -3.06 -4.87
CA GLU A 173 14.30 -2.60 -5.83
C GLU A 173 15.08 -3.75 -6.47
N ARG A 174 15.33 -4.86 -5.75
CA ARG A 174 15.91 -6.07 -6.36
C ARG A 174 15.00 -6.65 -7.45
N LEU A 175 13.68 -6.65 -7.25
CA LEU A 175 12.73 -7.13 -8.25
C LEU A 175 12.64 -6.21 -9.47
N ARG A 176 12.87 -4.90 -9.31
CA ARG A 176 12.83 -3.89 -10.38
C ARG A 176 14.11 -3.82 -11.23
N LYS A 177 15.28 -4.16 -10.66
CA LYS A 177 16.61 -3.98 -11.29
C LYS A 177 16.87 -4.76 -12.60
N ASN A 178 15.98 -5.66 -13.03
CA ASN A 178 16.12 -6.35 -14.32
C ASN A 178 15.48 -5.60 -15.52
N ALA A 179 14.68 -4.55 -15.27
CA ALA A 179 13.91 -3.88 -16.35
C ALA A 179 14.79 -2.96 -17.20
N HIS A 180 15.89 -2.45 -16.63
CA HIS A 180 16.81 -1.52 -17.28
C HIS A 180 17.84 -2.18 -18.21
N LYS A 181 17.93 -3.52 -18.25
CA LYS A 181 18.83 -4.24 -19.17
C LYS A 181 18.22 -4.58 -20.53
N LYS A 182 16.94 -4.27 -20.77
CA LYS A 182 16.20 -4.63 -22.01
C LYS A 182 15.54 -3.46 -22.73
N ARG A 183 16.17 -2.29 -22.78
CA ARG A 183 15.87 -1.29 -23.82
C ARG A 183 17.03 -1.27 -24.82
N PRO A 184 16.93 -1.96 -25.97
CA PRO A 184 17.77 -1.60 -27.11
C PRO A 184 17.39 -0.19 -27.57
N LEU A 185 18.41 0.54 -28.04
CA LEU A 185 18.32 1.84 -28.71
C LEU A 185 17.33 1.82 -29.87
#